data_AF-A0AB39J449-F1
#
_entry.id   AF-A0AB39J449-F1
#
_cell.length_a   1.000
_cell.length_b   1.000
_cell.length_c   1.000
_cell.angle_alpha   90.00
_cell.angle_beta   90.00
_cell.angle_gamma   90.00
#
_symmetry.space_group_name_H-M   'P 1'
#
loop_
_entity.id
_entity.type
_entity.pdbx_description
1 polymer ?
#
loop_
_entity_poly.entity_id
_entity_poly.type
_entity_poly.pdbx_seq_one_letter_code
_entity_poly.pdbx_strand_id
1 'polypeptide(L)'
;MKKIMFAFFLSLLLVFPSFAHAEETGAVPASVQVTGVTAADGGMVNYGSGSKYRVGSYYPATFKGTLKDTSGQLMANQPIQLYFEAAIKSYAQTATGTTDENGQFSLTIQVPAGAGYRTYNNAGWSTHYYDIVPVTFTSNDITLSSNVTSVYHLAYTSRY
;
A
#
# COMPACT_ATOMS: atom_id res chain seq x y z
N MET A 1 14.93 5.51 -85.82
CA MET A 1 15.30 6.33 -84.65
C MET A 1 14.19 6.23 -83.60
N LYS A 2 14.58 5.97 -82.34
CA LYS A 2 13.86 6.10 -81.05
C LYS A 2 12.51 5.39 -80.82
N LYS A 3 12.61 4.36 -79.96
CA LYS A 3 11.60 3.84 -79.02
C LYS A 3 11.22 4.92 -77.98
N ILE A 4 10.10 4.72 -77.26
CA ILE A 4 9.78 5.00 -75.83
C ILE A 4 8.24 5.02 -75.72
N MET A 5 7.58 3.89 -75.45
CA MET A 5 7.13 3.41 -74.12
C MET A 5 6.46 4.47 -73.25
N PHE A 6 5.12 4.42 -73.20
CA PHE A 6 4.31 5.12 -72.21
C PHE A 6 4.02 4.14 -71.05
N ALA A 7 4.53 4.46 -69.86
CA ALA A 7 4.32 3.67 -68.65
C ALA A 7 2.96 4.03 -68.01
N PHE A 8 2.19 3.01 -67.66
CA PHE A 8 0.91 3.13 -66.95
C PHE A 8 1.20 3.07 -65.44
N PHE A 9 1.10 4.20 -64.74
CA PHE A 9 1.23 4.24 -63.27
C PHE A 9 -0.13 3.90 -62.64
N LEU A 10 -0.28 2.66 -62.19
CA LEU A 10 -1.41 2.20 -61.40
C LEU A 10 -1.15 2.59 -59.94
N SER A 11 -1.77 3.67 -59.44
CA SER A 11 -1.65 4.04 -58.02
C SER A 11 -2.60 3.16 -57.18
N LEU A 12 -2.02 2.17 -56.50
CA LEU A 12 -2.74 1.35 -55.54
C LEU A 12 -2.91 2.17 -54.25
N LEU A 13 -4.12 2.66 -53.99
CA LEU A 13 -4.49 3.32 -52.75
C LEU A 13 -4.56 2.25 -51.64
N LEU A 14 -3.51 2.11 -50.84
CA LEU A 14 -3.52 1.27 -49.64
C LEU A 14 -4.40 1.97 -48.58
N VAL A 15 -5.64 1.52 -48.45
CA VAL A 15 -6.48 1.81 -47.29
C VAL A 15 -5.93 0.97 -46.13
N PHE A 16 -5.08 1.57 -45.30
CA PHE A 16 -4.70 0.94 -44.04
C PHE A 16 -5.94 0.92 -43.14
N PRO A 17 -6.38 -0.24 -42.62
CA PRO A 17 -7.31 -0.24 -41.51
C PRO A 17 -6.60 0.44 -40.34
N SER A 18 -7.14 1.58 -39.91
CA SER A 18 -6.79 2.16 -38.61
C SER A 18 -7.23 1.13 -37.58
N PHE A 19 -6.28 0.34 -37.07
CA PHE A 19 -6.51 -0.40 -35.84
C PHE A 19 -6.77 0.65 -34.76
N ALA A 20 -8.03 0.91 -34.46
CA ALA A 20 -8.41 1.53 -33.21
C ALA A 20 -7.91 0.58 -32.13
N HIS A 21 -6.71 0.84 -31.61
CA HIS A 21 -6.26 0.26 -30.37
C HIS A 21 -7.23 0.82 -29.33
N ALA A 22 -8.21 0.01 -28.94
CA ALA A 22 -8.89 0.25 -27.68
C ALA A 22 -7.78 0.25 -26.63
N GLU A 23 -7.44 1.42 -26.12
CA GLU A 23 -6.73 1.52 -24.87
C GLU A 23 -7.73 0.98 -23.86
N GLU A 24 -7.60 -0.30 -23.52
CA GLU A 24 -8.15 -0.78 -22.27
C GLU A 24 -7.41 0.03 -21.20
N THR A 25 -7.98 1.17 -20.82
CA THR A 25 -7.58 1.90 -19.62
C THR A 25 -7.91 0.98 -18.46
N GLY A 26 -7.04 -0.01 -18.25
CA GLY A 26 -7.15 -0.96 -17.16
C GLY A 26 -7.26 -0.17 -15.87
N ALA A 27 -8.16 -0.59 -14.99
CA ALA A 27 -8.32 0.03 -13.68
C ALA A 27 -6.93 0.13 -13.00
N VAL A 28 -6.53 1.34 -12.62
CA VAL A 28 -5.21 1.61 -12.03
C VAL A 28 -5.36 1.68 -10.50
N PRO A 29 -4.55 0.93 -9.72
CA PRO A 29 -4.54 1.02 -8.27
C PRO A 29 -4.31 2.45 -7.79
N ALA A 30 -5.14 2.94 -6.86
CA ALA A 30 -5.08 4.34 -6.40
C ALA A 30 -5.10 4.51 -4.88
N SER A 31 -5.90 3.71 -4.18
CA SER A 31 -6.09 3.88 -2.74
C SER A 31 -6.34 2.58 -2.00
N VAL A 32 -5.95 2.56 -0.72
CA VAL A 32 -6.37 1.55 0.24
C VAL A 32 -7.28 2.15 1.30
N GLN A 33 -8.29 1.37 1.69
CA GLN A 33 -9.10 1.64 2.86
C GLN A 33 -8.80 0.57 3.91
N VAL A 34 -7.91 0.88 4.85
CA VAL A 34 -7.64 0.03 6.01
C VAL A 34 -8.86 0.06 6.93
N THR A 35 -9.37 -1.12 7.25
CA THR A 35 -10.53 -1.35 8.12
C THR A 35 -10.13 -1.87 9.50
N GLY A 36 -8.92 -2.42 9.64
CA GLY A 36 -8.43 -2.91 10.91
C GLY A 36 -6.96 -3.26 10.91
N VAL A 37 -6.36 -3.19 12.11
CA VAL A 37 -5.03 -3.75 12.40
C VAL A 37 -5.15 -4.61 13.65
N THR A 38 -4.85 -5.91 13.52
CA THR A 38 -4.91 -6.88 14.62
C THR A 38 -3.51 -7.18 15.14
N ALA A 39 -3.29 -7.00 16.44
CA ALA A 39 -2.09 -7.41 17.18
C ALA A 39 -2.50 -7.68 18.65
N ALA A 40 -1.72 -8.42 19.46
CA ALA A 40 -2.11 -8.67 20.85
C ALA A 40 -2.15 -7.38 21.70
N ASP A 41 -1.26 -6.43 21.41
CA ASP A 41 -1.30 -5.06 21.93
C ASP A 41 -2.08 -4.11 21.01
N GLY A 42 -2.85 -4.65 20.06
CA GLY A 42 -3.47 -3.93 18.96
C GLY A 42 -4.69 -3.09 19.33
N GLY A 43 -5.17 -2.32 18.35
CA GLY A 43 -6.31 -1.40 18.49
C GLY A 43 -5.89 0.05 18.32
N MET A 44 -6.89 0.94 18.22
CA MET A 44 -6.63 2.37 18.13
C MET A 44 -6.37 2.95 19.53
N VAL A 45 -5.28 3.69 19.66
CA VAL A 45 -4.93 4.43 20.87
C VAL A 45 -4.64 5.88 20.52
N ASN A 46 -4.61 6.76 21.52
CA ASN A 46 -4.19 8.14 21.35
C ASN A 46 -3.14 8.50 22.41
N TYR A 47 -1.88 8.60 22.01
CA TYR A 47 -0.78 9.06 22.86
C TYR A 47 -0.49 10.56 22.68
N GLY A 48 -1.50 11.36 22.33
CA GLY A 48 -1.38 12.81 22.14
C GLY A 48 -1.02 13.25 20.71
N SER A 49 -0.83 12.32 19.77
CA SER A 49 -0.59 12.61 18.35
C SER A 49 -1.74 12.12 17.43
N GLY A 50 -2.95 12.13 17.98
CA GLY A 50 -4.16 11.64 17.32
C GLY A 50 -4.35 10.14 17.48
N SER A 51 -5.53 9.66 17.06
CA SER A 51 -5.89 8.25 17.14
C SER A 51 -5.20 7.46 16.03
N LYS A 52 -4.45 6.42 16.38
CA LYS A 52 -3.75 5.53 15.43
C LYS A 52 -3.79 4.11 15.94
N TYR A 53 -3.69 3.14 15.04
CA TYR A 53 -3.44 1.76 15.42
C TYR A 53 -2.12 1.63 16.19
N ARG A 54 -2.11 0.79 17.22
CA ARG A 54 -0.92 0.39 17.94
C ARG A 54 -0.46 -0.99 17.46
N VAL A 55 0.83 -1.14 17.24
CA VAL A 55 1.50 -2.41 16.91
C VAL A 55 2.73 -2.57 17.80
N GLY A 56 3.25 -3.79 17.93
CA GLY A 56 4.43 -4.08 18.75
C GLY A 56 5.16 -5.33 18.28
N SER A 57 6.40 -5.50 18.71
CA SER A 57 7.29 -6.57 18.21
C SER A 57 6.98 -7.96 18.76
N TYR A 58 6.19 -8.09 19.83
CA TYR A 58 5.90 -9.38 20.46
C TYR A 58 4.94 -10.25 19.64
N TYR A 59 4.05 -9.64 18.86
CA TYR A 59 3.03 -10.35 18.09
C TYR A 59 2.95 -9.78 16.67
N PRO A 60 2.77 -10.63 15.66
CA PRO A 60 2.53 -10.16 14.30
C PRO A 60 1.33 -9.21 14.25
N ALA A 61 1.46 -8.17 13.42
CA ALA A 61 0.37 -7.25 13.11
C ALA A 61 -0.25 -7.62 11.77
N THR A 62 -1.56 -7.77 11.72
CA THR A 62 -2.30 -8.02 10.47
C THR A 62 -3.11 -6.79 10.07
N PHE A 63 -2.74 -6.17 8.96
CA PHE A 63 -3.46 -5.06 8.34
C PHE A 63 -4.50 -5.60 7.37
N LYS A 64 -5.75 -5.19 7.55
CA LYS A 64 -6.89 -5.57 6.71
C LYS A 64 -7.52 -4.36 6.08
N GLY A 65 -8.00 -4.51 4.85
CA GLY A 65 -8.65 -3.43 4.13
C GLY A 65 -9.06 -3.82 2.72
N THR A 66 -9.38 -2.82 1.92
CA THR A 66 -9.70 -2.96 0.49
C THR A 66 -8.80 -2.10 -0.38
N LEU A 67 -8.53 -2.57 -1.60
CA LEU A 67 -7.86 -1.82 -2.65
C LEU A 67 -8.90 -1.24 -3.61
N LYS A 68 -8.72 0.01 -4.01
CA LYS A 68 -9.60 0.71 -4.95
C LYS A 68 -8.82 1.40 -6.06
N ASP A 69 -9.47 1.49 -7.21
CA ASP A 69 -9.00 2.32 -8.33
C ASP A 69 -9.35 3.81 -8.14
N THR A 70 -9.02 4.62 -9.14
CA THR A 70 -9.29 6.07 -9.14
C THR A 70 -10.78 6.43 -9.17
N SER A 71 -11.64 5.51 -9.60
CA SER A 71 -13.10 5.66 -9.60
C SER A 71 -13.77 5.15 -8.32
N GLY A 72 -12.97 4.58 -7.40
CA GLY A 72 -13.43 4.02 -6.14
C GLY A 72 -13.93 2.58 -6.23
N GLN A 73 -13.76 1.91 -7.38
CA GLN A 73 -14.14 0.51 -7.56
C GLN A 73 -13.12 -0.42 -6.91
N LEU A 74 -13.61 -1.52 -6.35
CA LEU A 74 -12.76 -2.52 -5.69
C LEU A 74 -11.93 -3.28 -6.73
N MET A 75 -10.67 -3.53 -6.40
CA MET A 75 -9.73 -4.17 -7.32
C MET A 75 -9.31 -5.55 -6.83
N ALA A 76 -9.83 -6.58 -7.48
CA ALA A 76 -9.50 -7.97 -7.21
C ALA A 76 -8.17 -8.41 -7.86
N ASN A 77 -7.56 -9.45 -7.29
CA ASN A 77 -6.36 -10.13 -7.82
C ASN A 77 -5.16 -9.20 -8.09
N GLN A 78 -5.05 -8.10 -7.35
CA GLN A 78 -3.93 -7.17 -7.47
C GLN A 78 -2.83 -7.49 -6.45
N PRO A 79 -1.55 -7.47 -6.84
CA PRO A 79 -0.47 -7.55 -5.85
C PRO A 79 -0.51 -6.30 -4.98
N ILE A 80 -0.28 -6.47 -3.68
CA ILE A 80 -0.26 -5.38 -2.72
C ILE A 80 0.88 -5.58 -1.73
N GLN A 81 1.53 -4.49 -1.36
CA GLN A 81 2.61 -4.48 -0.39
C GLN A 81 2.34 -3.44 0.69
N LEU A 82 2.78 -3.75 1.90
CA LEU A 82 2.86 -2.85 3.04
C LEU A 82 4.33 -2.70 3.40
N TYR A 83 4.86 -1.47 3.29
CA TYR A 83 6.16 -1.09 3.80
C TYR A 83 6.00 -0.46 5.18
N PHE A 84 6.70 -1.03 6.16
CA PHE A 84 6.79 -0.53 7.52
C PHE A 84 8.19 0.03 7.76
N GLU A 85 8.31 1.35 7.89
CA GLU A 85 9.62 2.03 7.86
C GLU A 85 10.47 1.78 9.12
N ALA A 86 9.83 1.39 10.22
CA ALA A 86 10.43 1.31 11.56
C ALA A 86 11.08 2.62 12.04
N ALA A 87 11.29 2.73 13.35
CA ALA A 87 12.04 3.87 13.92
C ALA A 87 13.55 3.70 13.68
N ILE A 88 14.05 2.47 13.82
CA ILE A 88 15.40 2.07 13.46
C ILE A 88 15.36 1.66 11.98
N LYS A 89 15.85 2.53 11.09
CA LYS A 89 15.64 2.39 9.63
C LYS A 89 16.15 1.09 9.02
N SER A 90 17.24 0.53 9.57
CA SER A 90 17.78 -0.76 9.13
C SER A 90 16.85 -1.94 9.42
N TYR A 91 15.81 -1.76 10.24
CA TYR A 91 14.83 -2.78 10.57
C TYR A 91 13.53 -2.68 9.78
N ALA A 92 13.43 -1.76 8.81
CA ALA A 92 12.25 -1.66 7.96
C ALA A 92 11.86 -3.03 7.38
N GLN A 93 10.56 -3.30 7.29
CA GLN A 93 10.01 -4.58 6.84
C GLN A 93 8.96 -4.35 5.75
N THR A 94 8.83 -5.33 4.86
CA THR A 94 7.78 -5.36 3.85
C THR A 94 6.94 -6.62 4.02
N ALA A 95 5.62 -6.46 4.04
CA ALA A 95 4.69 -7.57 3.86
C ALA A 95 4.06 -7.49 2.46
N THR A 96 3.87 -8.62 1.81
CA THR A 96 3.29 -8.70 0.47
C THR A 96 2.10 -9.64 0.46
N GLY A 97 1.22 -9.48 -0.53
CA GLY A 97 0.07 -10.32 -0.74
C GLY A 97 -0.65 -9.96 -2.03
N THR A 98 -1.85 -10.51 -2.19
CA THR A 98 -2.74 -10.27 -3.33
C THR A 98 -4.14 -10.01 -2.80
N THR A 99 -4.87 -9.08 -3.42
CA THR A 99 -6.28 -8.87 -3.07
C THR A 99 -7.16 -10.04 -3.51
N ASP A 100 -8.18 -10.36 -2.73
CA ASP A 100 -9.15 -11.40 -3.04
C ASP A 100 -10.13 -10.99 -4.15
N GLU A 101 -11.10 -11.85 -4.46
CA GLU A 101 -12.15 -11.60 -5.47
C GLU A 101 -13.03 -10.36 -5.17
N ASN A 102 -13.06 -9.91 -3.91
CA ASN A 102 -13.79 -8.73 -3.45
C ASN A 102 -12.87 -7.52 -3.26
N GLY A 103 -11.62 -7.58 -3.74
CA GLY A 103 -10.63 -6.52 -3.59
C GLY A 103 -10.14 -6.31 -2.15
N GLN A 104 -10.36 -7.27 -1.25
CA GLN A 104 -9.89 -7.21 0.13
C GLN A 104 -8.46 -7.73 0.24
N PHE A 105 -7.69 -7.16 1.17
CA PHE A 105 -6.36 -7.67 1.52
C PHE A 105 -6.26 -7.98 3.01
N SER A 106 -5.32 -8.86 3.34
CA SER A 106 -4.89 -9.17 4.71
C SER A 106 -3.38 -9.39 4.73
N LEU A 107 -2.63 -8.37 5.16
CA LEU A 107 -1.17 -8.37 5.17
C LEU A 107 -0.66 -8.52 6.61
N THR A 108 0.05 -9.62 6.88
CA THR A 108 0.65 -9.87 8.20
C THR A 108 2.13 -9.54 8.16
N ILE A 109 2.58 -8.78 9.15
CA ILE A 109 3.98 -8.40 9.31
C ILE A 109 4.46 -8.70 10.74
N GLN A 110 5.63 -9.33 10.85
CA GLN A 110 6.33 -9.38 12.13
C GLN A 110 7.00 -8.01 12.33
N VAL A 111 6.40 -7.19 13.18
CA VAL A 111 6.93 -5.85 13.46
C VAL A 111 8.28 -6.00 14.16
N PRO A 112 9.34 -5.29 13.71
CA PRO A 112 10.66 -5.34 14.34
C PRO A 112 10.64 -4.68 15.72
N ALA A 113 11.74 -4.79 16.47
CA ALA A 113 11.88 -4.04 17.72
C ALA A 113 11.74 -2.52 17.52
N GLY A 114 11.00 -1.86 18.39
CA GLY A 114 10.88 -0.40 18.45
C GLY A 114 12.04 0.26 19.19
N ALA A 115 12.27 1.54 18.92
CA ALA A 115 13.28 2.34 19.62
C ALA A 115 12.73 2.93 20.92
N GLY A 116 11.45 3.33 20.92
CA GLY A 116 10.79 3.89 22.10
C GLY A 116 11.22 5.31 22.43
N TYR A 117 11.42 6.16 21.41
CA TYR A 117 11.88 7.54 21.59
C TYR A 117 10.84 8.48 22.23
N ARG A 118 9.59 8.05 22.30
CA ARG A 118 8.49 8.80 22.92
C ARG A 118 7.94 8.04 24.11
N THR A 119 7.37 8.78 25.06
CA THR A 119 6.76 8.21 26.25
C THR A 119 5.33 8.69 26.41
N TYR A 120 4.49 7.82 26.96
CA TYR A 120 3.13 8.15 27.36
C TYR A 120 2.87 7.57 28.75
N ASN A 121 2.52 8.44 29.70
CA ASN A 121 2.10 8.02 31.02
C ASN A 121 0.67 7.48 30.94
N ASN A 122 0.52 6.18 31.16
CA ASN A 122 -0.75 5.49 31.13
C ASN A 122 -1.40 5.53 32.53
N ALA A 123 -1.95 6.71 32.86
CA ALA A 123 -2.73 6.96 34.06
C ALA A 123 -2.01 6.66 35.40
N GLY A 124 -0.67 6.72 35.42
CA GLY A 124 0.16 6.56 36.61
C GLY A 124 0.56 5.11 36.94
N TRP A 125 0.04 4.11 36.22
CA TRP A 125 0.30 2.68 36.49
C TRP A 125 1.41 2.11 35.60
N SER A 126 1.61 2.71 34.43
CA SER A 126 2.68 2.33 33.51
C SER A 126 3.12 3.49 32.63
N THR A 127 4.33 3.38 32.09
CA THR A 127 4.82 4.25 31.02
C THR A 127 5.04 3.42 29.77
N HIS A 128 4.39 3.81 28.68
CA HIS A 128 4.58 3.21 27.37
C HIS A 128 5.68 3.96 26.63
N TYR A 129 6.68 3.22 26.14
CA TYR A 129 7.73 3.73 25.28
C TYR A 129 7.43 3.32 23.85
N TYR A 130 7.30 4.29 22.96
CA TYR A 130 6.78 4.06 21.63
C TYR A 130 7.42 4.99 20.59
N ASP A 131 7.17 4.68 19.33
CA ASP A 131 7.49 5.50 18.18
C ASP A 131 6.24 5.78 17.34
N ILE A 132 6.31 6.82 16.50
CA ILE A 132 5.31 7.02 15.44
C ILE A 132 6.03 6.70 14.14
N VAL A 133 5.59 5.62 13.48
CA VAL A 133 6.28 5.09 12.30
C VAL A 133 5.36 5.18 11.08
N PRO A 134 5.88 5.64 9.93
CA PRO A 134 5.12 5.62 8.68
C PRO A 134 4.83 4.19 8.21
N VAL A 135 3.69 4.05 7.54
CA VAL A 135 3.32 2.87 6.78
C VAL A 135 2.89 3.29 5.38
N THR A 136 3.40 2.60 4.38
CA THR A 136 3.14 2.90 2.96
C THR A 136 2.60 1.66 2.28
N PHE A 137 1.56 1.83 1.47
CA PHE A 137 1.03 0.75 0.65
C PHE A 137 1.41 0.96 -0.81
N THR A 138 1.78 -0.12 -1.50
CA THR A 138 2.04 -0.10 -2.94
C THR A 138 1.33 -1.24 -3.65
N SER A 139 1.03 -1.05 -4.93
CA SER A 139 0.51 -2.09 -5.83
C SER A 139 1.06 -1.82 -7.23
N ASN A 140 1.65 -2.82 -7.89
CA ASN A 140 2.31 -2.66 -9.19
C ASN A 140 3.27 -1.45 -9.23
N ASP A 141 4.09 -1.30 -8.18
CA ASP A 141 5.05 -0.19 -7.99
C ASP A 141 4.42 1.22 -7.85
N ILE A 142 3.09 1.32 -7.81
CA ILE A 142 2.36 2.57 -7.55
C ILE A 142 2.18 2.73 -6.05
N THR A 143 2.56 3.89 -5.52
CA THR A 143 2.27 4.26 -4.13
C THR A 143 0.81 4.66 -3.98
N LEU A 144 0.13 4.04 -3.03
CA LEU A 144 -1.31 4.18 -2.83
C LEU A 144 -1.60 5.22 -1.74
N SER A 145 -2.65 6.01 -1.95
CA SER A 145 -3.22 6.81 -0.86
C SER A 145 -3.85 5.88 0.19
N SER A 146 -3.79 6.27 1.48
CA SER A 146 -4.27 5.44 2.58
C SER A 146 -4.90 6.30 3.67
N ASN A 147 -5.98 5.82 4.27
CA ASN A 147 -6.52 6.41 5.51
C ASN A 147 -5.63 6.12 6.74
N VAL A 148 -4.66 5.22 6.63
CA VAL A 148 -3.65 4.93 7.66
C VAL A 148 -2.27 5.13 7.05
N THR A 149 -1.62 6.23 7.43
CA THR A 149 -0.28 6.61 6.95
C THR A 149 0.80 6.44 8.02
N SER A 150 0.40 6.21 9.28
CA SER A 150 1.30 5.99 10.40
C SER A 150 0.62 5.19 11.51
N VAL A 151 1.41 4.48 12.29
CA VAL A 151 0.97 3.72 13.47
C VAL A 151 1.80 4.09 14.70
N TYR A 152 1.24 3.84 15.88
CA TYR A 152 2.04 3.79 17.10
C TYR A 152 2.77 2.45 17.17
N HIS A 153 4.09 2.48 17.25
CA HIS A 153 4.91 1.30 17.42
C HIS A 153 5.37 1.22 18.88
N LEU A 154 4.74 0.35 19.66
CA LEU A 154 5.09 0.09 21.04
C LEU A 154 6.41 -0.67 21.11
N ALA A 155 7.42 -0.07 21.73
CA ALA A 155 8.72 -0.70 21.97
C ALA A 155 8.67 -1.55 23.25
N TYR A 156 8.27 -0.93 24.36
CA TYR A 156 8.11 -1.62 25.65
C TYR A 156 7.23 -0.82 26.60
N THR A 157 6.82 -1.48 27.69
CA THR A 157 6.07 -0.87 28.80
C THR A 157 6.86 -1.04 30.10
N SER A 158 7.11 0.07 30.79
CA SER A 158 7.60 0.07 32.17
C SER A 158 6.40 0.14 33.11
N ARG A 159 6.34 -0.75 34.11
CA ARG A 159 5.28 -0.78 35.13
C ARG A 159 5.86 -0.30 36.46
N TYR A 160 5.03 0.40 37.23
CA TYR A 160 5.33 0.84 38.59
C TYR A 160 4.81 -0.15 39.61
#